data_AF-A0A9Q1F1L8-F1
#
_entry.id   AF-A0A9Q1F1L8-F1
#
_cell.length_a   1.000
_cell.length_b   1.000
_cell.length_c   1.000
_cell.angle_alpha   90.00
_cell.angle_beta   90.00
_cell.angle_gamma   90.00
#
_symmetry.space_group_name_H-M   'P 1'
#
loop_
_entity.id
_entity.type
_entity.pdbx_description
1 polymer ?
#
loop_
_entity_poly.entity_id
_entity_poly.type
_entity_poly.pdbx_seq_one_letter_code
_entity_poly.pdbx_strand_id
1 'polypeptide(L)'
;MEQWPTAQDAQMPELVKNKTAKSDGYCNRILRAQGTRREGYNEFRLRVEGDPEYYQPGSTYRVTLYASSPSYFRGFTLIALKEGKDGDKDEDYAGNFQIIDEEDTQFMTNCPPAVTESTPRRRTRIQVFWTAPPTGSGCVILK
;
A
#
# COMPACT_ATOMS: atom_id res chain seq x y z
N MET A 1 18.34 63.55 -28.85
CA MET A 1 18.89 62.19 -28.72
C MET A 1 18.44 61.70 -27.36
N GLU A 2 17.20 61.23 -27.29
CA GLU A 2 16.58 60.72 -26.07
C GLU A 2 16.25 59.25 -26.34
N GLN A 3 17.18 58.39 -25.93
CA GLN A 3 17.04 56.94 -26.03
C GLN A 3 15.93 56.49 -25.07
N TRP A 4 14.86 55.94 -25.62
CA TRP A 4 13.89 55.14 -24.88
C TRP A 4 14.51 53.76 -24.62
N PRO A 5 14.72 53.32 -23.37
CA PRO A 5 15.20 51.98 -23.10
C PRO A 5 14.10 50.96 -23.38
N THR A 6 14.49 49.89 -24.07
CA THR A 6 13.69 48.72 -24.43
C THR A 6 13.22 47.98 -23.18
N ALA A 7 11.95 47.56 -23.17
CA ALA A 7 11.37 46.73 -22.12
C ALA A 7 12.00 45.32 -22.13
N GLN A 8 13.09 45.17 -21.39
CA GLN A 8 13.68 43.88 -21.02
C GLN A 8 13.93 43.89 -19.51
N ASP A 9 12.87 43.83 -18.72
CA ASP A 9 12.94 43.56 -17.26
C ASP A 9 11.61 42.98 -16.77
N ALA A 10 11.13 41.93 -17.45
CA ALA A 10 10.14 41.03 -16.88
C ALA A 10 10.87 39.84 -16.26
N GLN A 11 11.47 40.07 -15.09
CA GLN A 11 11.96 39.00 -14.23
C GLN A 11 10.74 38.21 -13.74
N MET A 12 10.40 37.13 -14.45
CA MET A 12 9.47 36.12 -13.96
C MET A 12 10.05 35.57 -12.66
N PRO A 13 9.30 35.54 -11.54
CA PRO A 13 9.77 34.82 -10.37
C PRO A 13 9.86 33.35 -10.79
N GLU A 14 11.09 32.83 -10.84
CA GLU A 14 11.33 31.41 -10.91
C GLU A 14 10.45 30.76 -9.85
N LEU A 15 9.52 29.92 -10.29
CA LEU A 15 8.84 28.98 -9.42
C LEU A 15 9.94 28.13 -8.80
N VAL A 16 10.37 28.57 -7.62
CA VAL A 16 11.01 27.72 -6.62
C VAL A 16 10.00 26.61 -6.39
N LYS A 17 10.12 25.53 -7.19
CA LYS A 17 9.52 24.24 -6.87
C LYS A 17 10.22 23.83 -5.59
N ASN A 18 9.63 24.26 -4.48
CA ASN A 18 9.93 23.86 -3.14
C ASN A 18 10.06 22.34 -3.15
N LYS A 19 11.31 21.86 -3.21
CA LYS A 19 11.69 20.49 -2.93
C LYS A 19 11.66 20.31 -1.41
N THR A 20 10.50 20.48 -0.81
CA THR A 20 10.28 20.15 0.60
C THR A 20 8.82 19.81 0.87
N ALA A 21 8.42 18.63 0.41
CA ALA A 21 7.35 17.85 1.04
C ALA A 21 7.84 16.41 1.20
N LYS A 22 9.04 16.24 1.76
CA LYS A 22 9.45 14.98 2.40
C LYS A 22 9.33 15.19 3.90
N SER A 23 8.26 14.64 4.47
CA SER A 23 8.19 14.03 5.82
C SER A 23 6.79 14.06 6.46
N ASP A 24 5.71 14.05 5.68
CA ASP A 24 4.58 13.21 6.10
C ASP A 24 5.05 11.77 5.92
N GLY A 25 5.59 11.17 6.98
CA GLY A 25 6.32 9.90 6.86
C GLY A 25 5.47 8.83 6.18
N TYR A 26 6.13 8.14 5.26
CA TYR A 26 5.55 7.18 4.36
C TYR A 26 4.79 6.11 5.13
N CYS A 27 3.50 5.92 4.85
CA CYS A 27 2.68 4.90 5.50
C CYS A 27 2.58 4.97 7.05
N ASN A 28 3.01 6.07 7.69
CA ASN A 28 3.01 6.25 9.16
C ASN A 28 1.68 5.91 9.85
N ARG A 29 0.55 6.12 9.16
CA ARG A 29 -0.79 5.82 9.67
C ARG A 29 -1.05 4.34 9.84
N ILE A 30 -0.49 3.49 8.98
CA ILE A 30 -0.66 2.03 9.05
C ILE A 30 0.03 1.49 10.31
N LEU A 31 1.23 1.99 10.60
CA LEU A 31 2.02 1.57 11.76
C LEU A 31 1.36 1.95 13.08
N ARG A 32 0.80 3.17 13.15
CA ARG A 32 0.06 3.65 14.32
C ARG A 32 -1.30 2.97 14.51
N ALA A 33 -1.89 2.46 13.43
CA ALA A 33 -3.18 1.76 13.46
C ALA A 33 -3.05 0.26 13.79
N GLN A 34 -1.83 -0.26 13.97
CA GLN A 34 -1.64 -1.59 14.54
C GLN A 34 -2.13 -1.59 15.99
N GLY A 35 -3.43 -1.85 16.16
CA GLY A 35 -4.02 -2.09 17.47
C GLY A 35 -3.29 -3.23 18.17
N THR A 36 -3.47 -3.35 19.49
CA THR A 36 -2.95 -4.50 20.23
C THR A 36 -3.39 -5.78 19.53
N ARG A 37 -2.42 -6.55 19.00
CA ARG A 37 -2.64 -7.87 18.42
C ARG A 37 -3.50 -8.65 19.41
N ARG A 38 -4.79 -8.78 19.10
CA ARG A 38 -5.69 -9.61 19.90
C ARG A 38 -5.46 -11.03 19.43
N GLU A 39 -4.55 -11.73 20.11
CA GLU A 39 -4.44 -13.17 19.97
C GLU A 39 -5.82 -13.78 20.24
N GLY A 40 -6.46 -14.34 19.21
CA GLY A 40 -7.77 -14.98 19.36
C GLY A 40 -8.76 -14.82 18.21
N TYR A 41 -8.55 -13.88 17.27
CA TYR A 41 -9.46 -13.72 16.13
C TYR A 41 -9.18 -14.75 15.01
N ASN A 42 -9.52 -16.01 15.25
CA ASN A 42 -9.41 -17.10 14.27
C ASN A 42 -10.46 -17.04 13.17
N GLU A 43 -11.44 -16.13 13.25
CA GLU A 43 -12.48 -15.96 12.25
C GLU A 43 -11.99 -15.22 11.00
N PHE A 44 -10.98 -14.35 11.13
CA PHE A 44 -10.41 -13.59 10.01
C PHE A 44 -9.12 -14.24 9.57
N ARG A 45 -9.01 -14.57 8.27
CA ARG A 45 -7.87 -15.31 7.74
C ARG A 45 -7.43 -14.71 6.42
N LEU A 46 -6.14 -14.45 6.33
CA LEU A 46 -5.44 -14.13 5.10
C LEU A 46 -4.86 -15.41 4.52
N ARG A 47 -5.14 -15.70 3.25
CA ARG A 47 -4.63 -16.89 2.54
C ARG A 47 -4.14 -16.56 1.15
N VAL A 48 -3.18 -17.32 0.69
CA VAL A 48 -2.72 -17.34 -0.70
C VAL A 48 -3.31 -18.57 -1.36
N GLU A 49 -3.98 -18.40 -2.49
CA GLU A 49 -4.57 -19.52 -3.24
C GLU A 49 -3.51 -20.54 -3.63
N GLY A 50 -3.80 -21.83 -3.40
CA GLY A 50 -2.87 -22.94 -3.61
C GLY A 50 -1.95 -23.24 -2.43
N ASP A 51 -2.00 -22.45 -1.36
CA ASP A 51 -1.19 -22.63 -0.14
C ASP A 51 0.30 -22.91 -0.44
N PRO A 52 0.99 -22.07 -1.24
CA PRO A 52 2.37 -22.30 -1.64
C PRO A 52 3.33 -22.22 -0.44
N GLU A 53 4.29 -23.15 -0.38
CA GLU A 53 5.35 -23.13 0.64
C GLU A 53 6.36 -21.98 0.40
N TYR A 54 6.61 -21.64 -0.86
CA TYR A 54 7.51 -20.57 -1.29
C TYR A 54 6.91 -19.79 -2.46
N TYR A 55 7.25 -18.50 -2.56
CA TYR A 55 6.93 -17.71 -3.74
C TYR A 55 8.00 -17.90 -4.84
N GLN A 56 7.56 -17.85 -6.09
CA GLN A 56 8.42 -17.78 -7.27
C GLN A 56 8.53 -16.31 -7.70
N PRO A 57 9.74 -15.76 -7.89
CA PRO A 57 9.91 -14.36 -8.29
C PRO A 57 9.14 -14.01 -9.57
N GLY A 58 8.40 -12.90 -9.55
CA GLY A 58 7.58 -12.44 -10.67
C GLY A 58 6.27 -13.20 -10.89
N SER A 59 6.02 -14.30 -10.17
CA SER A 59 4.73 -15.00 -10.23
C SER A 59 3.65 -14.19 -9.51
N THR A 60 2.44 -14.26 -10.04
CA THR A 60 1.26 -13.58 -9.47
C THR A 60 0.40 -14.57 -8.72
N TYR A 61 0.11 -14.25 -7.48
CA TYR A 61 -0.68 -15.06 -6.55
C TYR A 61 -2.00 -14.37 -6.23
N ARG A 62 -3.06 -15.15 -6.03
CA ARG A 62 -4.31 -14.61 -5.51
C ARG A 62 -4.30 -14.63 -3.99
N VAL A 63 -4.41 -13.46 -3.38
CA VAL A 63 -4.49 -13.30 -1.93
C VAL A 63 -5.94 -13.03 -1.56
N THR A 64 -6.46 -13.77 -0.59
CA THR A 64 -7.84 -13.66 -0.12
C THR A 64 -7.86 -13.40 1.38
N LEU A 65 -8.50 -12.31 1.79
CA LEU A 65 -8.89 -12.09 3.18
C LEU A 65 -10.35 -12.51 3.32
N TYR A 66 -10.64 -13.41 4.25
CA TYR A 66 -12.01 -13.85 4.52
C TYR A 66 -12.34 -13.91 6.01
N ALA A 67 -13.62 -13.72 6.32
CA ALA A 67 -14.22 -13.89 7.63
C ALA A 67 -15.09 -15.15 7.64
N SER A 68 -14.95 -15.97 8.68
CA SER A 68 -15.80 -17.13 8.90
C SER A 68 -17.15 -16.70 9.46
N SER A 69 -18.24 -17.29 8.95
CA SER A 69 -19.59 -17.02 9.46
C SER A 69 -19.68 -17.27 10.98
N PRO A 70 -20.35 -16.40 11.76
CA PRO A 70 -21.20 -15.27 11.35
C PRO A 70 -20.46 -13.91 11.22
N SER A 71 -19.13 -13.90 11.28
CA SER A 71 -18.34 -12.67 11.31
C SER A 71 -18.23 -11.98 9.94
N TYR A 72 -17.97 -10.67 9.98
CA TYR A 72 -17.71 -9.83 8.82
C TYR A 72 -16.75 -8.68 9.21
N PHE A 73 -16.06 -8.11 8.23
CA PHE A 73 -15.27 -6.89 8.39
C PHE A 73 -15.89 -5.74 7.58
N ARG A 74 -15.58 -4.50 7.97
CA ARG A 74 -16.02 -3.28 7.26
C ARG A 74 -14.87 -2.47 6.68
N GLY A 75 -13.68 -2.64 7.25
CA GLY A 75 -12.46 -2.04 6.77
C GLY A 75 -11.30 -2.99 7.00
N PHE A 76 -10.27 -2.84 6.19
CA PHE A 76 -9.05 -3.63 6.24
C PHE A 76 -7.91 -2.82 5.64
N THR A 77 -6.69 -3.21 6.00
CA THR A 77 -5.47 -2.76 5.35
C THR A 77 -4.65 -3.99 5.08
N LEU A 78 -4.24 -4.20 3.82
CA LEU A 78 -3.38 -5.30 3.40
C LEU A 78 -2.06 -4.73 2.88
N ILE A 79 -0.95 -5.25 3.41
CA ILE A 79 0.41 -4.86 3.03
C ILE A 79 1.32 -6.07 2.87
N ALA A 80 2.38 -5.90 2.10
CA ALA A 80 3.42 -6.90 1.88
C ALA A 80 4.79 -6.30 2.23
N LEU A 81 5.43 -6.82 3.28
CA LEU A 81 6.70 -6.31 3.78
C LEU A 81 7.80 -7.35 3.69
N LYS A 82 9.03 -6.90 3.50
CA LYS A 82 10.20 -7.75 3.73
C LYS A 82 10.25 -8.17 5.20
N GLU A 83 10.68 -9.40 5.45
CA GLU A 83 10.82 -9.92 6.80
C GLU A 83 11.72 -9.03 7.67
N GLY A 84 11.31 -8.78 8.92
CA GLY A 84 12.00 -7.91 9.86
C GLY A 84 11.88 -6.41 9.57
N LYS A 85 11.01 -6.00 8.63
CA LYS A 85 10.70 -4.59 8.37
C LYS A 85 9.34 -4.19 8.90
N ASP A 86 9.25 -2.94 9.33
CA ASP A 86 8.03 -2.39 9.91
C ASP A 86 7.14 -1.70 8.88
N GLY A 87 7.70 -1.16 7.79
CA GLY A 87 6.96 -0.43 6.75
C GLY A 87 7.05 1.09 6.88
N ASP A 88 8.11 1.59 7.53
CA ASP A 88 8.40 3.03 7.67
C ASP A 88 8.88 3.66 6.35
N LYS A 89 9.38 2.82 5.44
CA LYS A 89 9.98 3.25 4.18
C LYS A 89 9.38 2.46 3.02
N ASP A 90 9.38 3.09 1.84
CA ASP A 90 8.94 2.43 0.61
C ASP A 90 9.73 1.15 0.29
N GLU A 91 11.04 1.17 0.56
CA GLU A 91 11.94 0.02 0.36
C GLU A 91 11.64 -1.21 1.25
N ASP A 92 10.83 -1.03 2.31
CA ASP A 92 10.41 -2.11 3.19
C ASP A 92 9.29 -2.96 2.56
N TYR A 93 8.53 -2.39 1.63
CA TYR A 93 7.46 -3.08 0.92
C TYR A 93 8.04 -3.98 -0.19
N ALA A 94 7.37 -5.11 -0.43
CA ALA A 94 7.84 -6.11 -1.37
C ALA A 94 6.72 -6.73 -2.21
N GLY A 95 6.99 -6.84 -3.51
CA GLY A 95 6.02 -7.26 -4.50
C GLY A 95 5.05 -6.13 -4.84
N ASN A 96 4.08 -6.42 -5.69
CA ASN A 96 3.10 -5.43 -6.14
C ASN A 96 1.70 -6.02 -6.06
N PHE A 97 0.78 -5.30 -5.43
CA PHE A 97 -0.63 -5.67 -5.47
C PHE A 97 -1.26 -5.23 -6.79
N GLN A 98 -2.31 -5.93 -7.19
CA GLN A 98 -3.21 -5.51 -8.26
C GLN A 98 -4.65 -5.73 -7.79
N ILE A 99 -5.50 -4.73 -8.02
CA ILE A 99 -6.91 -4.74 -7.63
C ILE A 99 -7.67 -5.70 -8.55
N ILE A 100 -8.48 -6.58 -7.95
CA ILE A 100 -9.39 -7.48 -8.68
C ILE A 100 -10.79 -6.86 -8.78
N ASP A 101 -11.24 -6.27 -7.67
CA ASP A 101 -12.57 -5.67 -7.55
C ASP A 101 -12.45 -4.24 -7.01
N GLU A 102 -12.64 -3.26 -7.90
CA GLU A 102 -12.57 -1.83 -7.57
C GLU A 102 -13.79 -1.35 -6.76
N GLU A 103 -14.91 -2.08 -6.81
CA GLU A 103 -16.08 -1.76 -5.99
C GLU A 103 -15.85 -2.08 -4.52
N ASP A 104 -14.90 -2.97 -4.22
CA ASP A 104 -14.59 -3.44 -2.88
C ASP A 104 -13.24 -2.99 -2.34
N THR A 105 -12.25 -2.80 -3.22
CA THR A 105 -10.85 -2.60 -2.83
C THR A 105 -10.19 -1.49 -3.64
N GLN A 106 -9.28 -0.76 -3.02
CA GLN A 106 -8.51 0.31 -3.66
C GLN A 106 -7.11 0.43 -3.05
N PHE A 107 -6.19 1.09 -3.75
CA PHE A 107 -4.92 1.49 -3.15
C PHE A 107 -5.11 2.62 -2.15
N MET A 108 -4.42 2.55 -1.02
CA MET A 108 -4.48 3.58 0.01
C MET A 108 -3.76 4.85 -0.46
N THR A 109 -4.47 5.98 -0.47
CA THR A 109 -3.95 7.25 -1.03
C THR A 109 -2.69 7.77 -0.33
N ASN A 110 -2.58 7.56 0.98
CA ASN A 110 -1.44 7.99 1.80
C ASN A 110 -0.40 6.87 2.02
N CYS A 111 -0.60 5.71 1.41
CA CYS A 111 0.34 4.59 1.39
C CYS A 111 0.11 3.77 0.11
N PRO A 112 0.65 4.21 -1.04
CA PRO A 112 0.41 3.56 -2.32
C PRO A 112 0.62 2.04 -2.39
N PRO A 113 1.58 1.42 -1.67
CA PRO A 113 1.78 -0.03 -1.71
C PRO A 113 0.78 -0.80 -0.84
N ALA A 114 -0.10 -0.13 -0.10
CA ALA A 114 -1.13 -0.75 0.72
C ALA A 114 -2.48 -0.79 0.00
N VAL A 115 -3.23 -1.86 0.21
CA VAL A 115 -4.61 -2.01 -0.26
C VAL A 115 -5.58 -1.83 0.91
N THR A 116 -6.70 -1.16 0.68
CA THR A 116 -7.74 -0.89 1.68
C THR A 116 -9.14 -1.02 1.06
N GLU A 117 -10.18 -0.91 1.87
CA GLU A 117 -11.56 -0.90 1.38
C GLU A 117 -11.87 0.35 0.55
N SER A 118 -12.65 0.18 -0.52
CA SER A 118 -13.23 1.30 -1.29
C SER A 118 -14.31 2.03 -0.49
N THR A 119 -15.11 1.27 0.26
CA THR A 119 -16.32 1.72 0.97
C THR A 119 -16.48 0.93 2.27
N PRO A 120 -17.10 1.48 3.32
CA PRO A 120 -17.24 0.83 4.63
C PRO A 120 -18.38 -0.23 4.70
N ARG A 121 -18.60 -0.99 3.62
CA ARG A 121 -19.63 -2.03 3.54
C ARG A 121 -19.20 -3.29 4.28
N ARG A 122 -20.18 -4.04 4.81
CA ARG A 122 -19.92 -5.34 5.47
C ARG A 122 -19.53 -6.37 4.42
N ARG A 123 -18.42 -7.06 4.65
CA ARG A 123 -17.88 -8.09 3.76
C ARG A 123 -17.41 -9.30 4.55
N THR A 124 -17.52 -10.46 3.92
CA THR A 124 -16.97 -11.71 4.43
C THR A 124 -15.75 -12.15 3.63
N ARG A 125 -15.45 -11.50 2.50
CA ARG A 125 -14.35 -11.87 1.62
C ARG A 125 -13.95 -10.69 0.72
N ILE A 126 -12.64 -10.51 0.51
CA ILE A 126 -12.07 -9.70 -0.56
C ILE A 126 -10.93 -10.46 -1.23
N GLN A 127 -10.55 -10.06 -2.44
CA GLN A 127 -9.42 -10.66 -3.15
C GLN A 127 -8.59 -9.60 -3.85
N VAL A 128 -7.28 -9.83 -3.88
CA VAL A 128 -6.33 -9.07 -4.68
C VAL A 128 -5.36 -10.03 -5.34
N PHE A 129 -4.69 -9.58 -6.39
CA PHE A 129 -3.48 -10.23 -6.85
C PHE A 129 -2.27 -9.63 -6.15
N TRP A 130 -1.26 -10.45 -5.88
CA TRP A 130 0.04 -10.03 -5.41
C TRP A 130 1.11 -10.67 -6.30
N THR A 131 1.87 -9.85 -7.00
CA THR A 131 3.02 -10.28 -7.80
C THR A 131 4.26 -10.28 -6.92
N ALA A 132 4.89 -11.44 -6.81
CA ALA A 132 6.07 -11.64 -5.99
C ALA A 132 7.27 -10.80 -6.48
N PRO A 133 8.10 -10.29 -5.56
CA PRO A 133 9.23 -9.45 -5.92
C PRO A 133 10.34 -10.24 -6.64
N PRO A 134 11.33 -9.54 -7.25
CA PRO A 134 12.49 -10.18 -7.86
C PRO A 134 13.34 -10.99 -6.87
N THR A 135 14.14 -11.91 -7.40
CA THR A 135 15.13 -12.68 -6.65
C THR A 135 16.04 -11.77 -5.83
N GLY A 136 16.34 -12.18 -4.60
CA GLY A 136 17.17 -11.41 -3.66
C GLY A 136 16.38 -10.53 -2.68
N SER A 137 15.05 -10.48 -2.80
CA SER A 137 14.19 -9.70 -1.89
C SER A 137 14.00 -10.32 -0.50
N GLY A 138 14.39 -11.59 -0.33
CA GLY A 138 14.25 -12.33 0.93
C GLY A 138 12.82 -12.76 1.22
N CYS A 139 12.55 -13.14 2.48
CA CYS A 139 11.21 -13.51 2.91
C CYS A 139 10.27 -12.29 2.90
N VAL A 140 8.99 -12.53 2.55
CA VAL A 140 7.95 -11.50 2.52
C VAL A 140 6.81 -11.92 3.45
N ILE A 141 6.31 -10.98 4.24
CA ILE A 141 5.19 -11.14 5.16
C ILE A 141 3.99 -10.37 4.60
N LEU A 142 2.92 -11.07 4.30
CA LEU A 142 1.61 -10.48 4.03
C LEU A 142 0.86 -10.28 5.35
N LYS A 143 0.39 -9.06 5.62
CA LYS A 143 -0.34 -8.72 6.85
C LYS A 143 -1.48 -7.73 6.61
#